data_AF-A0A8S0TGY9-F1
#
_entry.id   AF-A0A8S0TGY9-F1
#
_cell.length_a   1.000
_cell.length_b   1.000
_cell.length_c   1.000
_cell.angle_alpha   90.00
_cell.angle_beta   90.00
_cell.angle_gamma   90.00
#
_symmetry.space_group_name_H-M   'P 1'
#
loop_
_entity.id
_entity.type
_entity.pdbx_description
1 polymer ?
#
loop_
_entity_poly.entity_id
_entity_poly.type
_entity_poly.pdbx_seq_one_letter_code
_entity_poly.pdbx_strand_id
1 'polypeptide(L)'
;MCAHFESDKFLKRSEAMNLNRSTLLYNHHGGTKSFTASREALSTNEELVGYIELFRRMHSTSKGWDNQLPESQYKEMVELQQSQLELEDEASIMDEAEICAQALG
;
A
#
# COMPACT_ATOMS: atom_id res chain seq x y z
N MET A 1 18.97 -11.24 -32.98
CA MET A 1 18.54 -10.42 -31.83
C MET A 1 17.52 -9.41 -32.33
N CYS A 2 16.52 -9.06 -31.51
CA CYS A 2 15.41 -8.21 -31.92
C CYS A 2 15.78 -6.73 -31.75
N ALA A 3 15.81 -5.95 -32.83
CA ALA A 3 16.08 -4.50 -32.82
C ALA A 3 15.03 -3.67 -32.04
N HIS A 4 13.95 -4.32 -31.57
CA HIS A 4 12.93 -3.67 -30.76
C HIS A 4 13.48 -3.04 -29.47
N PHE A 5 14.41 -3.73 -28.79
CA PHE A 5 15.00 -3.25 -27.54
C PHE A 5 16.01 -2.12 -27.74
N GLU A 6 16.52 -1.97 -28.95
CA GLU A 6 17.43 -0.89 -29.36
C GLU A 6 16.67 0.31 -29.97
N SER A 7 15.35 0.19 -30.17
CA SER A 7 14.56 1.27 -30.75
C SER A 7 14.43 2.46 -29.80
N ASP A 8 14.50 3.68 -30.35
CA ASP A 8 14.30 4.93 -29.59
C ASP A 8 12.99 4.94 -28.78
N LYS A 9 11.94 4.30 -29.32
CA LYS A 9 10.64 4.18 -28.64
C LYS A 9 10.77 3.36 -27.35
N PHE A 10 11.51 2.26 -27.39
CA PHE A 10 11.73 1.42 -26.22
C PHE A 10 12.60 2.13 -25.19
N LEU A 11 13.73 2.73 -25.63
CA LEU A 11 14.65 3.43 -24.75
C LEU A 11 13.97 4.59 -24.01
N LYS A 12 13.21 5.45 -24.72
CA LYS A 12 12.45 6.55 -24.09
C LYS A 12 11.45 6.05 -23.04
N ARG A 13 10.75 4.94 -23.32
CA ARG A 13 9.81 4.33 -22.36
C ARG A 13 10.55 3.75 -21.16
N SER A 14 11.71 3.13 -21.37
CA SER A 14 12.53 2.54 -20.30
C SER A 14 13.08 3.63 -19.37
N GLU A 15 13.61 4.72 -19.92
CA GLU A 15 14.10 5.86 -19.16
C GLU A 15 12.99 6.51 -18.32
N ALA A 16 11.83 6.77 -18.92
CA ALA A 16 10.67 7.30 -18.20
C ALA A 16 10.23 6.36 -17.07
N MET A 17 10.20 5.05 -17.30
CA MET A 17 9.85 4.07 -16.27
C MET A 17 10.87 4.04 -15.13
N ASN A 18 12.16 4.12 -15.44
CA ASN A 18 13.22 4.17 -14.42
C ASN A 18 13.13 5.44 -13.58
N LEU A 19 12.92 6.60 -14.21
CA LEU A 19 12.72 7.86 -13.51
C LEU A 19 11.51 7.77 -12.57
N ASN A 20 10.36 7.31 -13.07
CA ASN A 20 9.15 7.15 -12.27
C ASN A 20 9.34 6.16 -11.10
N ARG A 21 10.14 5.10 -11.28
CA ARG A 21 10.46 4.17 -10.19
C ARG A 21 11.40 4.78 -9.17
N SER A 22 12.34 5.63 -9.60
CA SER A 22 13.29 6.30 -8.68
C SER A 22 12.63 7.31 -7.74
N THR A 23 11.44 7.82 -8.10
CA THR A 23 10.67 8.74 -7.27
C THR A 23 9.76 8.04 -6.27
N LEU A 24 9.60 6.72 -6.33
CA LEU A 24 8.75 5.98 -5.40
C LEU A 24 9.44 5.84 -4.04
N LEU A 25 8.71 6.15 -2.97
CA LEU A 25 9.19 5.98 -1.59
C LEU A 25 9.38 4.51 -1.22
N TYR A 26 8.48 3.64 -1.67
CA TYR A 26 8.52 2.20 -1.46
C TYR A 26 7.74 1.46 -2.54
N ASN A 27 7.95 0.14 -2.61
CA ASN A 27 7.32 -0.72 -3.60
C ASN A 27 5.88 -1.06 -3.22
N HIS A 28 5.00 -1.07 -4.21
CA HIS A 28 3.65 -1.65 -4.12
C HIS A 28 3.64 -3.02 -4.82
N HIS A 29 3.22 -4.07 -4.10
CA HIS A 29 3.21 -5.45 -4.56
C HIS A 29 1.89 -5.88 -5.23
N GLY A 30 0.86 -5.04 -5.22
CA GLY A 30 -0.42 -5.30 -5.93
C GLY A 30 -0.34 -5.13 -7.46
N GLY A 31 0.83 -4.78 -7.99
CA GLY A 31 1.03 -4.57 -9.42
C GLY A 31 0.23 -3.37 -9.94
N THR A 32 -0.54 -3.58 -11.00
CA THR A 32 -1.37 -2.54 -11.64
C THR A 32 -2.79 -2.46 -11.07
N LYS A 33 -3.14 -3.30 -10.08
CA LYS A 33 -4.46 -3.24 -9.45
C LYS A 33 -4.51 -2.05 -8.49
N SER A 34 -5.63 -1.33 -8.50
CA SER A 34 -5.90 -0.30 -7.51
C SER A 34 -6.17 -0.92 -6.14
N PHE A 35 -6.04 -0.13 -5.08
CA PHE A 35 -6.41 -0.55 -3.72
C PHE A 35 -7.85 -1.06 -3.65
N THR A 36 -8.81 -0.37 -4.26
CA THR A 36 -10.21 -0.79 -4.31
C THR A 36 -10.38 -2.15 -4.98
N ALA A 37 -9.78 -2.35 -6.16
CA ALA A 37 -9.87 -3.61 -6.89
C ALA A 37 -9.18 -4.75 -6.14
N SER A 38 -8.06 -4.48 -5.46
CA SER A 38 -7.39 -5.45 -4.60
C SER A 38 -8.23 -5.81 -3.38
N ARG A 39 -8.88 -4.82 -2.76
CA ARG A 39 -9.78 -5.03 -1.62
C ARG A 39 -10.97 -5.91 -2.00
N GLU A 40 -11.64 -5.59 -3.11
CA GLU A 40 -12.75 -6.39 -3.63
C GLU A 40 -12.33 -7.83 -3.94
N ALA A 41 -11.17 -8.00 -4.58
CA ALA A 41 -10.67 -9.34 -4.93
C ALA A 41 -10.25 -10.19 -3.73
N LEU A 42 -9.87 -9.56 -2.62
CA LEU A 42 -9.46 -10.24 -1.39
C LEU A 42 -10.59 -10.41 -0.38
N SER A 43 -11.68 -9.67 -0.55
CA SER A 43 -12.85 -9.74 0.33
C SER A 43 -13.71 -10.95 -0.03
N THR A 44 -14.38 -11.51 0.98
CA THR A 44 -15.40 -12.54 0.77
C THR A 44 -16.78 -11.90 0.77
N ASN A 45 -17.83 -12.67 0.44
CA ASN A 45 -19.20 -12.17 0.47
C ASN A 45 -19.65 -11.72 1.88
N GLU A 46 -18.97 -12.17 2.94
CA GLU A 46 -19.34 -11.93 4.34
C GLU A 46 -18.36 -10.97 5.05
N GLU A 47 -17.13 -10.84 4.56
CA GLU A 47 -16.08 -10.06 5.24
C GLU A 47 -15.25 -9.23 4.23
N LEU A 48 -15.32 -7.91 4.39
CA LEU A 48 -14.46 -6.97 3.69
C LEU A 48 -13.10 -6.92 4.37
N VAL A 49 -12.02 -7.02 3.59
CA VAL A 49 -10.67 -6.82 4.12
C VAL A 49 -10.53 -5.38 4.62
N GLY A 50 -10.07 -5.23 5.86
CA GLY A 50 -9.76 -3.93 6.47
C GLY A 50 -8.67 -3.16 5.72
N TYR A 51 -8.68 -1.84 5.83
CA TYR A 51 -7.71 -0.98 5.14
C TYR A 51 -6.27 -1.17 5.67
N ILE A 52 -6.13 -1.40 6.98
CA ILE A 52 -4.82 -1.62 7.62
C ILE A 52 -4.19 -2.94 7.14
N GLU A 53 -4.97 -4.02 7.10
CA GLU A 53 -4.51 -5.32 6.58
C GLU A 53 -4.28 -5.26 5.06
N LEU A 54 -5.11 -4.53 4.32
CA LEU A 54 -4.89 -4.29 2.89
C LEU A 54 -3.55 -3.57 2.64
N PHE A 55 -3.25 -2.53 3.42
CA PHE A 55 -1.97 -1.82 3.35
C PHE A 55 -0.79 -2.76 3.57
N ARG A 56 -0.86 -3.61 4.60
CA ARG A 56 0.17 -4.62 4.87
C ARG A 56 0.35 -5.58 3.69
N ARG A 57 -0.73 -6.12 3.14
CA ARG A 57 -0.66 -7.07 2.00
C ARG A 57 -0.06 -6.43 0.75
N MET A 58 -0.27 -5.13 0.56
CA MET A 58 0.21 -4.41 -0.62
C MET A 58 1.67 -3.95 -0.49
N HIS A 59 2.23 -3.85 0.71
CA HIS A 59 3.58 -3.30 0.94
C HIS A 59 4.53 -4.23 1.71
N SER A 60 4.06 -5.42 2.08
CA SER A 60 4.89 -6.49 2.65
C SER A 60 4.82 -7.75 1.79
N THR A 61 5.84 -8.59 1.92
CA THR A 61 5.91 -9.91 1.30
C THR A 61 5.95 -11.00 2.37
N SER A 62 5.91 -12.27 1.95
CA SER A 62 6.10 -13.40 2.87
C SER A 62 7.47 -13.41 3.55
N LYS A 63 8.45 -12.65 3.04
CA LYS A 63 9.78 -12.48 3.65
C LYS A 63 9.85 -11.29 4.61
N GLY A 64 8.78 -10.50 4.73
CA GLY A 64 8.71 -9.29 5.55
C GLY A 64 8.62 -8.01 4.72
N TRP A 65 9.08 -6.91 5.30
CA TRP A 65 9.03 -5.57 4.72
C TRP A 65 10.29 -5.28 3.90
N ASP A 66 10.12 -4.76 2.69
CA ASP A 66 11.24 -4.36 1.83
C ASP A 66 11.82 -2.98 2.21
N ASN A 67 11.05 -2.17 2.95
CA ASN A 67 11.42 -0.83 3.38
C ASN A 67 10.89 -0.57 4.80
N GLN A 68 11.67 0.17 5.60
CA GLN A 68 11.32 0.55 6.97
C GLN A 68 10.15 1.55 7.04
N LEU A 69 9.97 2.40 6.02
CA LEU A 69 8.90 3.40 6.01
C LEU A 69 7.49 2.80 6.02
N PRO A 70 7.11 1.88 5.08
CA PRO A 70 5.80 1.24 5.16
C PRO A 70 5.66 0.36 6.41
N GLU A 71 6.77 -0.18 6.95
CA GLU A 71 6.74 -0.90 8.23
C GLU A 71 6.38 0.04 9.40
N SER A 72 6.98 1.23 9.47
CA SER A 72 6.69 2.20 10.53
C SER A 72 5.26 2.75 10.41
N GLN A 73 4.82 3.07 9.19
CA GLN A 73 3.45 3.50 8.92
C GLN A 73 2.43 2.43 9.33
N TYR A 74 2.71 1.16 9.04
CA TYR A 74 1.84 0.07 9.48
C TYR A 74 1.80 -0.08 11.00
N LYS A 75 2.94 0.04 11.69
CA LYS A 75 2.99 0.02 13.16
C LYS A 75 2.18 1.16 13.76
N GLU A 76 2.32 2.37 13.22
CA GLU A 76 1.52 3.53 13.63
C GLU A 76 0.02 3.30 13.43
N MET A 77 -0.40 2.73 12.28
CA MET A 77 -1.80 2.37 12.06
C MET A 77 -2.33 1.37 13.10
N VAL A 78 -1.54 0.36 13.45
CA VAL A 78 -1.92 -0.66 14.45
C VAL A 78 -1.98 -0.05 15.85
N GLU A 79 -1.01 0.80 16.21
CA GLU A 79 -0.99 1.49 17.50
C GLU A 79 -2.20 2.44 17.63
N LEU A 80 -2.51 3.20 16.58
CA LEU A 80 -3.70 4.05 16.54
C LEU A 80 -4.97 3.20 16.69
N GLN A 81 -5.10 2.10 15.94
CA GLN A 81 -6.24 1.19 16.06
C GLN A 81 -6.40 0.62 17.47
N GLN A 82 -5.30 0.24 18.13
CA GLN A 82 -5.34 -0.24 19.52
C GLN A 82 -5.76 0.87 20.49
N SER A 83 -5.24 2.08 20.32
CA SER A 83 -5.62 3.22 21.17
C SER A 83 -7.10 3.56 21.06
N GLN A 84 -7.72 3.37 19.88
CA GLN A 84 -9.17 3.59 19.71
C GLN A 84 -10.02 2.64 20.57
N LEU A 85 -9.55 1.42 20.84
CA LEU A 85 -10.27 0.45 21.67
C LEU A 85 -10.31 0.84 23.16
N GLU A 86 -9.41 1.73 23.58
CA GLU A 86 -9.34 2.24 24.95
C GLU A 86 -10.16 3.53 25.14
N LEU A 87 -10.67 4.12 24.05
CA LEU A 87 -11.50 5.32 24.12
C LEU A 87 -12.92 4.97 24.56
N GLU A 88 -13.38 5.65 25.61
CA GLU A 88 -14.76 5.55 26.09
C GLU A 88 -15.75 6.42 25.27
N ASP A 89 -15.23 7.39 24.51
CA ASP A 89 -16.03 8.29 23.69
C ASP A 89 -16.13 7.79 22.23
N GLU A 90 -17.29 7.21 21.92
CA GLU A 90 -17.62 6.66 20.61
C GLU A 90 -17.59 7.71 19.48
N ALA A 91 -17.75 9.01 19.80
CA ALA A 91 -17.64 10.10 18.83
C ALA A 91 -16.19 10.44 18.46
N SER A 92 -15.22 9.96 19.26
CA SER A 92 -13.80 10.18 19.04
C SER A 92 -13.07 8.96 18.46
N ILE A 93 -13.79 7.84 18.28
CA ILE A 93 -13.26 6.62 17.66
C ILE A 93 -13.12 6.84 16.17
N MET A 94 -11.89 6.75 15.69
CA MET A 94 -11.56 6.84 14.27
C MET A 94 -11.84 5.51 13.55
N ASP A 95 -12.32 5.60 12.31
CA ASP A 95 -12.41 4.42 11.45
C ASP A 95 -11.03 4.02 10.88
N GLU A 96 -10.91 2.81 10.30
CA GLU A 96 -9.62 2.38 9.74
C GLU A 96 -9.14 3.26 8.57
N ALA A 97 -10.05 3.90 7.83
CA ALA A 97 -9.67 4.78 6.73
C ALA A 97 -9.06 6.09 7.24
N GLU A 98 -9.63 6.65 8.32
CA GLU A 98 -9.12 7.82 9.03
C GLU A 98 -7.77 7.53 9.68
N ILE A 99 -7.63 6.35 10.32
CA ILE A 99 -6.34 5.89 10.88
C ILE A 99 -5.29 5.78 9.78
N CYS A 100 -5.63 5.16 8.64
CA CYS A 100 -4.72 5.08 7.51
C CYS A 100 -4.36 6.45 6.96
N ALA A 101 -5.31 7.38 6.84
CA ALA A 101 -5.04 8.74 6.38
C ALA A 101 -4.07 9.47 7.32
N GLN A 102 -4.27 9.34 8.64
CA GLN A 102 -3.39 9.97 9.61
C GLN A 102 -1.95 9.42 9.57
N ALA A 103 -1.78 8.10 9.48
CA ALA A 103 -0.47 7.47 9.47
C ALA A 103 0.30 7.66 8.13
N LEU A 104 -0.42 7.94 7.04
CA LEU A 104 0.20 8.16 5.72
C LEU A 104 0.53 9.63 5.44
N GLY A 105 -0.09 10.56 6.18
CA GLY A 105 0.03 12.00 5.99
C GLY A 105 -0.65 12.51 4.72
#